data_AF-A0A257A140-F1
#
_entry.id   AF-A0A257A140-F1
#
_cell.length_a   1.000
_cell.length_b   1.000
_cell.length_c   1.000
_cell.angle_alpha   90.00
_cell.angle_beta   90.00
_cell.angle_gamma   90.00
#
_symmetry.space_group_name_H-M   'P 1'
#
loop_
_entity.id
_entity.type
_entity.pdbx_description
1 polymer ?
#
loop_
_entity_poly.entity_id
_entity_poly.type
_entity_poly.pdbx_seq_one_letter_code
_entity_poly.pdbx_strand_id
1 'polypeptide(L)'
;MNEIDAILAAIENQTRREILKRLAEGRQYALQLAKELRVSQQAILKHLEVLERYNIIRRAGMEKSDMGPPRKLYELSKGFSIVIDFAPGLFEIRRYPIDLRDEEDDKKETIEEDFGEALRKIENEIRELERRRLRLIKMKERILRELMEG
;
A
#
# COMPACT_ATOMS: atom_id res chain seq x y z
N MET A 1 5.35 17.72 -8.88
CA MET A 1 5.31 16.87 -7.69
C MET A 1 5.79 15.51 -8.11
N ASN A 2 6.87 14.99 -7.53
CA ASN A 2 7.35 13.66 -7.92
C ASN A 2 6.33 12.59 -7.40
N GLU A 3 6.35 11.38 -7.95
CA GLU A 3 5.35 10.35 -7.59
C GLU A 3 5.43 9.96 -6.10
N ILE A 4 6.60 10.05 -5.49
CA ILE A 4 6.81 9.76 -4.08
C ILE A 4 6.12 10.81 -3.20
N ASP A 5 6.27 12.10 -3.50
CA ASP A 5 5.62 13.19 -2.78
C ASP A 5 4.10 13.01 -2.82
N ALA A 6 3.56 12.62 -3.99
CA ALA A 6 2.14 12.34 -4.18
C ALA A 6 1.67 11.19 -3.26
N ILE A 7 2.43 10.10 -3.20
CA ILE A 7 2.11 8.96 -2.32
C ILE A 7 2.20 9.38 -0.85
N LEU A 8 3.26 10.08 -0.44
CA LEU A 8 3.44 10.55 0.93
C LEU A 8 2.29 11.48 1.36
N ALA A 9 1.93 12.44 0.52
CA ALA A 9 0.78 13.32 0.76
C ALA A 9 -0.54 12.52 0.86
N ALA A 10 -0.70 11.48 0.04
CA ALA A 10 -1.88 10.64 0.08
C ALA A 10 -1.98 9.80 1.36
N ILE A 11 -0.86 9.30 1.91
CA ILE A 11 -0.87 8.43 3.11
C ILE A 11 -0.63 9.17 4.43
N GLU A 12 -0.31 10.47 4.40
CA GLU A 12 -0.09 11.30 5.60
C GLU A 12 -1.26 11.27 6.58
N ASN A 13 -2.50 11.29 6.05
CA ASN A 13 -3.70 11.31 6.87
C ASN A 13 -4.10 9.89 7.32
N GLN A 14 -4.38 9.73 8.62
CA GLN A 14 -4.75 8.44 9.21
C GLN A 14 -6.01 7.83 8.57
N THR A 15 -7.06 8.61 8.34
CA THR A 15 -8.29 8.11 7.70
C THR A 15 -8.03 7.60 6.29
N ARG A 16 -7.15 8.26 5.52
CA ARG A 16 -6.72 7.75 4.20
C ARG A 16 -5.99 6.41 4.31
N ARG A 17 -5.12 6.22 5.32
CA ARG A 17 -4.47 4.92 5.56
C ARG A 17 -5.47 3.83 5.93
N GLU A 18 -6.46 4.14 6.77
CA GLU A 18 -7.50 3.17 7.12
C GLU A 18 -8.39 2.81 5.92
N ILE A 19 -8.74 3.79 5.06
CA ILE A 19 -9.42 3.50 3.79
C ILE A 19 -8.59 2.55 2.92
N LEU A 20 -7.28 2.80 2.77
CA LEU A 20 -6.41 1.95 1.98
C LEU A 20 -6.29 0.53 2.54
N LYS A 21 -6.25 0.36 3.87
CA LYS A 21 -6.29 -0.96 4.51
C LYS A 21 -7.56 -1.73 4.13
N ARG A 22 -8.72 -1.07 4.18
CA ARG A 22 -10.00 -1.69 3.77
C ARG A 22 -10.04 -2.04 2.28
N LEU A 23 -9.53 -1.14 1.43
CA LEU A 23 -9.48 -1.39 -0.01
C LEU A 23 -8.45 -2.46 -0.40
N ALA A 24 -7.47 -2.75 0.46
CA ALA A 24 -6.56 -3.89 0.30
C ALA A 24 -7.24 -5.23 0.61
N GLU A 25 -8.28 -5.24 1.45
CA GLU A 25 -9.09 -6.43 1.76
C GLU A 25 -10.15 -6.70 0.67
N GLY A 26 -10.50 -5.70 -0.14
CA GLY A 26 -11.44 -5.86 -1.25
C GLY A 26 -12.10 -4.55 -1.70
N ARG A 27 -12.92 -4.64 -2.75
CA ARG A 27 -13.65 -3.49 -3.30
C ARG A 27 -14.71 -3.02 -2.29
N GLN A 28 -14.81 -1.72 -2.05
CA GLN A 28 -15.82 -1.14 -1.16
C GLN A 28 -16.41 0.16 -1.69
N TYR A 29 -17.62 0.50 -1.25
CA TYR A 29 -18.28 1.79 -1.55
C TYR A 29 -18.21 2.76 -0.37
N ALA A 30 -18.35 4.06 -0.64
CA ALA A 30 -18.12 5.13 0.34
C ALA A 30 -18.95 5.03 1.64
N LEU A 31 -20.21 4.60 1.54
CA LEU A 31 -21.07 4.43 2.72
C LEU A 31 -20.62 3.25 3.62
N GLN A 32 -20.07 2.19 3.04
CA GLN A 32 -19.51 1.07 3.81
C GLN A 32 -18.30 1.54 4.62
N LEU A 33 -17.34 2.18 3.94
CA LEU A 33 -16.17 2.80 4.57
C LEU A 33 -16.56 3.79 5.67
N ALA A 34 -17.59 4.61 5.44
CA ALA A 34 -18.09 5.56 6.43
C ALA A 34 -18.58 4.88 7.71
N LYS A 35 -19.33 3.77 7.58
CA LYS A 35 -19.82 2.99 8.72
C LYS A 35 -18.68 2.29 9.46
N GLU A 36 -17.80 1.61 8.73
CA GLU A 36 -16.68 0.86 9.31
C GLU A 36 -15.67 1.77 10.03
N LEU A 37 -15.39 2.94 9.46
CA LEU A 37 -14.42 3.89 10.02
C LEU A 37 -15.05 4.90 10.99
N ARG A 38 -16.38 4.87 11.16
CA ARG A 38 -17.15 5.83 11.98
C ARG A 38 -16.85 7.30 11.61
N VAL A 39 -16.80 7.56 10.30
CA VAL A 39 -16.53 8.87 9.71
C VAL A 39 -17.71 9.25 8.81
N SER A 40 -17.99 10.54 8.65
CA SER A 40 -19.08 10.97 7.77
C SER A 40 -18.82 10.56 6.32
N GLN A 41 -19.88 10.18 5.61
CA GLN A 41 -19.77 9.78 4.20
C GLN A 41 -19.17 10.89 3.32
N GLN A 42 -19.47 12.16 3.63
CA GLN A 42 -18.90 13.30 2.91
C GLN A 42 -17.38 13.41 3.10
N ALA A 43 -16.89 13.15 4.32
CA ALA A 43 -15.45 13.13 4.58
C ALA A 43 -14.76 11.95 3.87
N ILE A 44 -15.37 10.76 3.86
CA ILE A 44 -14.87 9.61 3.10
C ILE A 44 -14.78 9.94 1.60
N LEU A 45 -15.81 10.57 1.01
CA LEU A 45 -15.78 10.95 -0.40
C LEU A 45 -14.62 11.91 -0.71
N LYS A 46 -14.37 12.91 0.14
CA LYS A 46 -13.20 13.81 0.00
C LYS A 46 -11.88 13.04 0.09
N HIS A 47 -11.77 12.06 0.97
CA HIS A 47 -10.58 11.22 1.06
C HIS A 47 -10.37 10.36 -0.18
N LEU A 48 -11.44 9.74 -0.70
CA LEU A 48 -11.40 8.94 -1.92
C LEU A 48 -11.00 9.80 -3.14
N GLU A 49 -11.51 11.03 -3.25
CA GLU A 49 -11.10 11.97 -4.32
C GLU A 49 -9.60 12.28 -4.29
N VAL A 50 -9.03 12.46 -3.09
CA VAL A 50 -7.58 12.69 -2.93
C VAL A 50 -6.79 11.44 -3.35
N LEU A 51 -7.21 10.25 -2.90
CA LEU A 51 -6.55 8.99 -3.24
C LEU A 51 -6.65 8.66 -4.75
N GLU A 52 -7.79 8.97 -5.37
CA GLU A 52 -8.03 8.82 -6.81
C GLU A 52 -7.16 9.79 -7.61
N ARG A 53 -7.03 11.04 -7.17
CA ARG A 53 -6.16 12.05 -7.80
C ARG A 53 -4.70 11.62 -7.86
N TYR A 54 -4.23 10.91 -6.83
CA TYR A 54 -2.86 10.37 -6.79
C TYR A 54 -2.72 8.99 -7.46
N ASN A 55 -3.78 8.51 -8.10
CA ASN A 55 -3.84 7.21 -8.77
C ASN A 55 -3.40 6.07 -7.86
N ILE A 56 -3.78 6.11 -6.58
CA ILE A 56 -3.58 5.01 -5.61
C ILE A 56 -4.80 4.10 -5.59
N ILE A 57 -5.97 4.68 -5.85
CA ILE A 57 -7.23 3.94 -6.02
C ILE A 57 -7.86 4.30 -7.37
N ARG A 58 -8.79 3.47 -7.81
CA ARG A 58 -9.64 3.73 -8.98
C ARG A 58 -11.07 3.27 -8.74
N ARG A 59 -11.98 3.73 -9.58
CA ARG A 59 -13.35 3.19 -9.65
C ARG A 59 -13.31 1.81 -10.28
N ALA A 60 -13.93 0.85 -9.61
CA ALA A 60 -14.00 -0.55 -10.04
C ALA A 60 -15.35 -0.92 -10.69
N GLY A 61 -16.34 -0.02 -10.63
CA GLY A 61 -17.67 -0.23 -11.18
C GLY A 61 -18.78 0.32 -10.27
N MET A 62 -19.97 -0.22 -10.46
CA MET A 62 -21.19 0.15 -9.73
C MET A 62 -21.83 -1.09 -9.13
N GLU A 63 -22.23 -1.00 -7.87
CA GLU A 63 -23.07 -1.99 -7.20
C GLU A 63 -24.53 -1.53 -7.22
N LYS A 64 -25.46 -2.43 -7.53
CA LYS A 64 -26.89 -2.13 -7.45
C LYS A 64 -27.27 -1.86 -5.99
N SER A 65 -28.16 -0.90 -5.77
CA SER A 65 -28.71 -0.62 -4.46
C SER A 65 -30.20 -0.95 -4.49
N ASP A 66 -30.69 -1.70 -3.49
CA ASP A 66 -32.10 -2.09 -3.42
C ASP A 66 -33.04 -0.89 -3.25
N MET A 67 -32.53 0.21 -2.69
CA MET A 67 -33.26 1.44 -2.40
C MET A 67 -32.39 2.66 -2.70
N GLY A 68 -32.32 3.10 -3.96
CA GLY A 68 -31.65 4.35 -4.35
C GLY A 68 -30.64 4.20 -5.50
N PRO A 69 -29.84 5.24 -5.78
CA PRO A 69 -28.89 5.22 -6.90
C PRO A 69 -27.79 4.17 -6.68
N PRO A 70 -27.21 3.65 -7.78
CA PRO A 70 -26.13 2.69 -7.72
C PRO A 70 -24.92 3.23 -6.96
N ARG A 71 -24.23 2.35 -6.23
CA ARG A 71 -23.09 2.69 -5.37
C ARG A 71 -21.78 2.52 -6.13
N LYS A 72 -20.97 3.57 -6.17
CA LYS A 72 -19.63 3.53 -6.77
C LYS A 72 -18.71 2.66 -5.92
N LEU A 73 -18.09 1.66 -6.54
CA LEU A 73 -17.06 0.81 -5.94
C LEU A 73 -15.67 1.38 -6.21
N TYR A 74 -14.80 1.27 -5.21
CA TYR A 74 -13.40 1.68 -5.28
C TYR A 74 -12.50 0.47 -5.01
N GLU A 75 -11.33 0.45 -5.65
CA GLU A 75 -10.29 -0.57 -5.46
C GLU A 75 -8.89 0.05 -5.56
N LEU A 76 -7.86 -0.64 -5.07
CA LEU A 76 -6.47 -0.24 -5.30
C LEU A 76 -6.15 -0.26 -6.80
N SER A 77 -5.52 0.79 -7.30
CA SER A 77 -5.14 0.88 -8.73
C SER A 77 -3.75 0.31 -9.02
N LYS A 78 -2.85 0.30 -8.03
CA LYS A 78 -1.45 -0.13 -8.14
C LYS A 78 -0.90 -0.66 -6.82
N GLY A 79 -0.01 -1.64 -6.90
CA GLY A 79 0.84 -2.08 -5.79
C GLY A 79 2.22 -1.43 -5.87
N PHE A 80 2.83 -1.13 -4.72
CA PHE A 80 4.21 -0.69 -4.65
C PHE A 80 4.78 -0.90 -3.25
N SER A 81 6.11 -1.01 -3.17
CA SER A 81 6.88 -0.88 -1.93
C SER A 81 7.68 0.43 -1.97
N ILE A 82 7.66 1.19 -0.88
CA ILE A 82 8.51 2.37 -0.69
C ILE A 82 9.41 2.11 0.50
N VAL A 83 10.70 2.38 0.30
CA VAL A 83 11.74 2.23 1.29
C VAL A 83 12.42 3.58 1.47
N ILE A 84 12.38 4.10 2.70
CA ILE A 84 13.04 5.36 3.08
C ILE A 84 14.12 5.02 4.10
N ASP A 85 15.36 5.34 3.77
CA ASP A 85 16.52 5.22 4.65
C ASP A 85 16.98 6.59 5.09
N PHE A 86 17.05 6.78 6.41
CA PHE A 86 17.44 8.04 7.02
C PHE A 86 18.41 7.81 8.19
N ALA A 87 19.63 8.30 8.05
CA ALA A 87 20.69 8.30 9.06
C ALA A 87 21.70 9.43 8.76
N PRO A 88 22.66 9.74 9.65
CA PRO A 88 23.72 10.71 9.34
C PRO A 88 24.44 10.37 8.02
N GLY A 89 24.50 11.34 7.10
CA GLY A 89 25.10 11.14 5.77
C GLY A 89 24.30 10.24 4.81
N LEU A 90 23.13 9.74 5.19
CA LEU A 90 22.30 8.83 4.39
C LEU A 90 20.85 9.31 4.33
N PHE A 91 20.41 9.74 3.16
CA PHE A 91 19.01 9.95 2.85
C PHE A 91 18.70 9.35 1.47
N GLU A 92 18.07 8.17 1.45
CA GLU A 92 17.73 7.46 0.23
C GLU A 92 16.25 7.08 0.23
N ILE A 93 15.55 7.39 -0.86
CA ILE A 93 14.19 6.92 -1.10
C ILE A 93 14.20 6.03 -2.32
N ARG A 94 13.66 4.81 -2.17
CA ARG A 94 13.52 3.83 -3.24
C ARG A 94 12.07 3.41 -3.35
N ARG A 95 11.59 3.26 -4.58
CA ARG A 95 10.26 2.75 -4.89
C ARG A 95 10.42 1.52 -5.78
N TYR A 96 9.69 0.47 -5.43
CA TYR A 96 9.60 -0.77 -6.21
C TYR A 96 8.13 -0.95 -6.61
N PRO A 97 7.78 -0.96 -7.91
CA PRO A 97 6.43 -1.32 -8.33
C PRO A 97 6.16 -2.78 -7.95
N ILE A 98 4.93 -3.07 -7.53
CA ILE A 98 4.44 -4.44 -7.37
C ILE A 98 3.41 -4.61 -8.47
N ASP A 99 3.72 -5.46 -9.45
CA ASP A 99 2.73 -5.82 -10.45
C ASP A 99 1.65 -6.67 -9.76
N LEU A 100 0.40 -6.25 -9.92
CA LEU A 100 -0.76 -6.95 -9.36
C LEU A 100 -1.50 -7.72 -10.48
N ARG A 101 -0.93 -7.77 -11.69
CA ARG A 101 -1.46 -8.48 -12.84
C ARG A 101 -0.38 -9.46 -13.32
N ASP A 102 -0.30 -10.61 -12.67
CA ASP A 102 0.44 -11.72 -13.27
C ASP A 102 -0.49 -12.43 -14.26
N GLU A 103 0.01 -12.64 -15.48
CA GLU A 103 -0.64 -13.37 -16.57
C GLU A 103 -0.80 -14.89 -16.30
N GLU A 104 -0.49 -15.35 -15.08
CA GLU A 104 -0.57 -16.76 -14.67
C GLU A 104 -1.92 -17.16 -14.03
N ASP A 105 -2.93 -16.29 -14.07
CA ASP A 105 -4.27 -16.55 -13.54
C ASP A 105 -5.07 -17.65 -14.31
N ASP A 106 -4.51 -18.20 -15.40
CA ASP A 106 -5.11 -19.29 -16.17
C ASP A 106 -4.67 -20.70 -15.71
N LYS A 107 -3.78 -20.82 -14.73
CA LYS A 107 -3.50 -22.11 -14.08
C LYS A 107 -4.01 -22.11 -12.66
N LYS A 108 -5.32 -22.33 -12.51
CA LYS A 108 -5.88 -22.87 -11.27
C LYS A 108 -5.37 -24.31 -11.08
N GLU A 109 -4.12 -24.46 -10.70
CA GLU A 109 -3.75 -25.65 -9.94
C GLU A 109 -4.48 -25.55 -8.61
N THR A 110 -5.28 -26.57 -8.31
CA THR A 110 -5.90 -26.70 -6.99
C THR A 110 -4.77 -27.08 -6.05
N ILE A 111 -4.07 -26.08 -5.52
CA ILE A 111 -3.01 -26.32 -4.57
C ILE A 111 -3.69 -26.67 -3.23
N GLU A 112 -3.69 -27.95 -2.85
CA GLU A 112 -3.88 -28.40 -1.46
C GLU A 112 -2.65 -27.99 -0.61
N GLU A 113 -2.25 -26.72 -0.66
CA GLU A 113 -1.27 -26.16 0.26
C GLU A 113 -2.02 -25.48 1.40
N ASP A 114 -1.52 -25.65 2.62
CA ASP A 114 -1.89 -24.75 3.72
C ASP A 114 -1.40 -23.35 3.33
N PHE A 115 -2.29 -22.55 2.72
CA PHE A 115 -2.06 -21.14 2.41
C PHE A 115 -1.53 -20.37 3.64
N GLY A 116 -1.92 -20.79 4.84
CA GLY A 116 -1.40 -20.24 6.09
C GLY A 116 0.06 -20.59 6.34
N GLU A 117 0.53 -21.79 5.99
CA GLU A 117 1.95 -22.14 6.05
C GLU A 117 2.77 -21.40 4.98
N ALA A 118 2.27 -21.35 3.73
CA ALA A 118 2.93 -20.61 2.65
C ALA A 118 3.09 -19.12 3.00
N LEU A 119 2.02 -18.48 3.50
CA LEU A 119 2.06 -17.09 3.94
C LEU A 119 3.06 -16.88 5.09
N ARG A 120 3.06 -17.78 6.09
CA ARG A 120 4.03 -17.72 7.21
C ARG A 120 5.47 -17.83 6.73
N LYS A 121 5.76 -18.68 5.74
CA LYS A 121 7.10 -18.81 5.14
C LYS A 121 7.53 -17.49 4.48
N ILE A 122 6.67 -16.91 3.64
CA ILE A 122 6.93 -15.63 2.97
C ILE A 122 7.18 -14.52 3.99
N GLU A 123 6.33 -14.40 5.02
CA GLU A 123 6.49 -13.39 6.06
C GLU A 123 7.82 -13.52 6.82
N ASN A 124 8.24 -14.75 7.13
CA ASN A 124 9.49 -14.99 7.83
C ASN A 124 10.70 -14.62 6.95
N GLU A 125 10.67 -14.98 5.67
CA GLU A 125 11.73 -14.64 4.72
C GLU A 125 11.88 -13.12 4.55
N ILE A 126 10.76 -12.39 4.41
CA ILE A 126 10.77 -10.92 4.37
C ILE A 126 11.42 -10.35 5.64
N ARG A 127 11.03 -10.82 6.84
CA ARG A 127 11.61 -10.34 8.10
C ARG A 127 13.12 -10.61 8.20
N GLU A 128 13.60 -11.74 7.69
CA GLU A 128 15.02 -12.06 7.68
C GLU A 128 15.81 -11.14 6.73
N LEU A 129 15.26 -10.87 5.55
CA LEU A 129 15.82 -9.92 4.58
C LEU A 129 15.87 -8.50 5.17
N GLU A 130 14.82 -8.07 5.88
CA GLU A 130 14.80 -6.77 6.55
C GLU A 130 15.88 -6.66 7.64
N ARG A 131 16.04 -7.70 8.48
CA ARG A 131 17.12 -7.74 9.49
C ARG A 131 18.50 -7.66 8.84
N ARG A 132 18.71 -8.36 7.72
CA ARG A 132 19.96 -8.29 6.97
C ARG A 132 20.19 -6.91 6.37
N ARG A 133 19.15 -6.31 5.78
CA ARG A 133 19.18 -4.97 5.21
C ARG A 133 19.55 -3.91 6.25
N LEU A 134 18.95 -3.95 7.45
CA LEU A 134 19.27 -3.02 8.53
C LEU A 134 20.74 -3.12 8.99
N ARG A 135 21.30 -4.34 9.07
CA ARG A 135 22.74 -4.52 9.37
C ARG A 135 23.63 -3.87 8.31
N LEU A 136 23.30 -4.05 7.03
CA LEU A 136 24.05 -3.46 5.92
C LEU A 136 23.94 -1.93 5.88
N ILE A 137 22.77 -1.38 6.17
CA ILE A 137 22.57 0.08 6.26
C ILE A 137 23.43 0.66 7.38
N LYS A 138 23.50 0.00 8.54
CA LYS A 138 24.37 0.43 9.64
C LYS A 138 25.85 0.42 9.26
N MET A 139 26.31 -0.61 8.54
CA MET A 139 27.68 -0.66 8.03
C MET A 139 27.95 0.46 7.01
N LYS A 140 26.99 0.70 6.11
CA LYS A 140 27.06 1.78 5.11
C LYS A 140 27.13 3.16 5.77
N GLU A 141 26.29 3.43 6.77
CA GLU A 141 26.32 4.68 7.54
C GLU A 141 27.69 4.92 8.18
N ARG A 142 28.25 3.90 8.83
CA ARG A 142 29.58 4.02 9.44
C ARG A 142 30.66 4.41 8.44
N ILE A 143 30.69 3.74 7.28
CA ILE A 143 31.67 4.03 6.22
C ILE A 143 31.46 5.46 5.69
N LEU A 144 30.21 5.86 5.43
CA LEU A 144 29.92 7.22 4.97
C LEU A 144 30.35 8.29 5.99
N ARG A 145 30.17 8.02 7.29
CA ARG A 145 30.63 8.93 8.34
C ARG A 145 32.16 9.05 8.37
N GLU A 146 32.88 7.93 8.33
CA GLU A 146 34.34 7.92 8.28
C GLU A 146 34.88 8.67 7.04
N LEU A 147 34.18 8.59 5.89
CA LEU A 147 34.52 9.34 4.67
C LEU A 147 34.21 10.84 4.73
N MET A 148 33.31 11.28 5.60
CA MET A 148 32.97 12.71 5.77
C MET A 148 33.82 13.40 6.84
N GLU A 149 34.36 12.64 7.80
CA GLU A 149 35.17 13.14 8.91
C GLU A 149 36.69 13.11 8.62
N GLY A 150 37.13 12.39 7.59
CA GLY A 150 38.52 12.33 7.13
C GLY A 150 38.78 13.23 5.92
#